data_AF-A0A1M4WIS1-F1
#
_entry.id   AF-A0A1M4WIS1-F1
#
_cell.length_a   1.000
_cell.length_b   1.000
_cell.length_c   1.000
_cell.angle_alpha   90.00
_cell.angle_beta   90.00
_cell.angle_gamma   90.00
#
_symmetry.space_group_name_H-M   'P 1'
#
loop_
_entity.id
_entity.type
_entity.pdbx_description
1 polymer ?
#
loop_
_entity_poly.entity_id
_entity_poly.type
_entity_poly.pdbx_seq_one_letter_code
_entity_poly.pdbx_strand_id
1 'polypeptide(L)'
;MTKSLSKQEVIAFQEELASHLEARLLDQLHLYLQLVAQWFAYNILTQTKCELTMDHGETSLVKTQQEFHLADYDSLDQFLSEYNGITYPGLEEDQDFQYDSYRQEFEQLTYTWVYQQFYAFVRDSFPECSQQEWEQVCQTAIESYQADQAIFQAAQQLSEKILPCNVKFLFELGKENAKNQWKEEQKKRHRRQWEEERKKKIVEELWRKVEAMYYLKYTEQPPPKINKIEYEHRFLPVLKDLISNGVQVETICLLGECYWFRFSESVVAMISNLQTANGNL
;
A
#
# COMPACT_ATOMS: atom_id res chain seq x y z
N MET A 1 27.26 27.09 1.72
CA MET A 1 26.51 28.06 2.54
C MET A 1 25.06 27.94 2.10
N THR A 2 24.25 27.19 2.84
CA THR A 2 22.81 27.09 2.58
C THR A 2 22.16 28.41 3.00
N LYS A 3 21.52 29.08 2.03
CA LYS A 3 20.84 30.35 2.27
C LYS A 3 19.48 30.00 2.89
N SER A 4 19.31 30.24 4.18
CA SER A 4 17.99 30.13 4.83
C SER A 4 17.04 31.10 4.15
N LEU A 5 15.87 30.61 3.73
CA LEU A 5 14.80 31.43 3.19
C LEU A 5 14.37 32.46 4.23
N SER A 6 14.23 33.71 3.81
CA SER A 6 13.69 34.77 4.64
C SER A 6 12.17 34.61 4.76
N LYS A 7 11.62 35.02 5.90
CA LYS A 7 10.17 35.01 6.15
C LYS A 7 9.39 35.80 5.08
N GLN A 8 10.00 36.83 4.48
CA GLN A 8 9.40 37.62 3.42
C GLN A 8 9.32 36.86 2.08
N GLU A 9 10.33 36.05 1.75
CA GLU A 9 10.31 35.18 0.56
C GLU A 9 9.18 34.12 0.66
N VAL A 10 8.92 33.60 1.87
CA VAL A 10 7.83 32.63 2.10
C VAL A 10 6.45 33.29 1.98
N ILE A 11 6.29 34.52 2.47
CA ILE A 11 5.01 35.25 2.38
C ILE A 11 4.70 35.62 0.91
N ALA A 12 5.69 36.14 0.17
CA ALA A 12 5.50 36.45 -1.25
C ALA A 12 5.18 35.19 -2.07
N PHE A 13 5.84 34.06 -1.76
CA PHE A 13 5.52 32.77 -2.34
C PHE A 13 4.08 32.33 -2.09
N GLN A 14 3.53 32.58 -0.89
CA GLN A 14 2.15 32.22 -0.53
C GLN A 14 1.11 33.04 -1.30
N GLU A 15 1.36 34.34 -1.52
CA GLU A 15 0.45 35.22 -2.26
C GLU A 15 0.31 34.83 -3.74
N GLU A 16 1.38 34.29 -4.32
CA GLU A 16 1.44 33.89 -5.73
C GLU A 16 1.19 32.38 -5.94
N LEU A 17 1.03 31.61 -4.86
CA LEU A 17 0.97 30.16 -4.91
C LEU A 17 -0.19 29.63 -5.75
N ALA A 18 -1.40 30.18 -5.55
CA ALA A 18 -2.60 29.67 -6.19
C ALA A 18 -2.56 29.83 -7.71
N SER A 19 -2.12 30.98 -8.22
CA SER A 19 -2.04 31.26 -9.67
C SER A 19 -0.95 30.43 -10.35
N HIS A 20 0.21 30.27 -9.71
CA HIS A 20 1.29 29.45 -10.25
C HIS A 20 0.96 27.96 -10.22
N LEU A 21 0.32 27.49 -9.15
CA LEU A 21 -0.17 26.11 -9.07
C LEU A 21 -1.19 25.86 -10.18
N GLU A 22 -2.18 26.73 -10.36
CA GLU A 22 -3.17 26.61 -11.44
C GLU A 22 -2.52 26.54 -12.82
N ALA A 23 -1.60 27.46 -13.13
CA ALA A 23 -0.88 27.46 -14.40
C ALA A 23 -0.11 26.14 -14.63
N ARG A 24 0.59 25.64 -13.61
CA ARG A 24 1.32 24.37 -13.68
C ARG A 24 0.39 23.19 -13.93
N LEU A 25 -0.76 23.15 -13.27
CA LEU A 25 -1.73 22.07 -13.43
C LEU A 25 -2.32 22.05 -14.84
N LEU A 26 -2.56 23.23 -15.43
CA LEU A 26 -3.00 23.34 -16.82
C LEU A 26 -1.93 22.82 -17.80
N ASP A 27 -0.67 23.20 -17.61
CA ASP A 27 0.45 22.73 -18.45
C ASP A 27 0.61 21.20 -18.39
N GLN A 28 0.32 20.61 -17.23
CA GLN A 28 0.43 19.16 -17.00
C GLN A 28 -0.90 18.40 -17.07
N LEU A 29 -1.97 19.04 -17.55
CA LEU A 29 -3.31 18.45 -17.60
C LEU A 29 -3.33 17.13 -18.38
N HIS A 30 -2.52 17.03 -19.45
CA HIS A 30 -2.41 15.81 -20.25
C HIS A 30 -1.85 14.62 -19.46
N LEU A 31 -0.88 14.86 -18.56
CA LEU A 31 -0.33 13.81 -17.68
C LEU A 31 -1.37 13.36 -16.66
N TYR A 32 -2.12 14.31 -16.11
CA TYR A 32 -3.21 14.01 -15.19
C TYR A 32 -4.33 13.21 -15.86
N LEU A 33 -4.74 13.61 -17.07
CA LEU A 33 -5.72 12.87 -17.85
C LEU A 33 -5.27 11.44 -18.13
N GLN A 34 -3.98 11.24 -18.46
CA GLN A 34 -3.40 9.91 -18.64
C GLN A 34 -3.42 9.08 -17.35
N LEU A 35 -3.14 9.69 -16.19
CA LEU A 35 -3.20 9.06 -14.88
C LEU A 35 -4.64 8.57 -14.57
N VAL A 36 -5.63 9.44 -14.73
CA VAL A 36 -7.05 9.10 -14.50
C VAL A 36 -7.49 8.02 -15.47
N ALA A 37 -7.15 8.14 -16.75
CA ALA A 37 -7.46 7.14 -17.77
C ALA A 37 -6.87 5.76 -17.44
N GLN A 38 -5.61 5.71 -16.99
CA GLN A 38 -4.99 4.47 -16.56
C GLN A 38 -5.67 3.87 -15.33
N TRP A 39 -5.94 4.68 -14.29
CA TRP A 39 -6.63 4.23 -13.08
C TRP A 39 -8.03 3.69 -13.41
N PHE A 40 -8.80 4.42 -14.21
CA PHE A 40 -10.12 4.01 -14.66
C PHE A 40 -10.07 2.69 -15.44
N ALA A 41 -9.22 2.60 -16.46
CA ALA A 41 -9.09 1.40 -17.27
C ALA A 41 -8.62 0.19 -16.44
N TYR A 42 -7.75 0.41 -15.45
CA TYR A 42 -7.32 -0.63 -14.52
C TYR A 42 -8.47 -1.19 -13.71
N ASN A 43 -9.34 -0.33 -13.16
CA ASN A 43 -10.51 -0.77 -12.42
C ASN A 43 -11.49 -1.55 -13.29
N ILE A 44 -11.79 -1.05 -14.49
CA ILE A 44 -12.66 -1.75 -15.47
C ILE A 44 -12.12 -3.14 -15.83
N LEU A 45 -10.79 -3.30 -15.98
CA LEU A 45 -10.17 -4.56 -16.41
C LEU A 45 -9.98 -5.59 -15.29
N THR A 46 -9.93 -5.16 -14.03
CA THR A 46 -9.44 -6.01 -12.93
C THR A 46 -10.45 -6.21 -11.80
N GLN A 47 -11.47 -5.35 -11.72
CA GLN A 47 -12.49 -5.41 -10.69
C GLN A 47 -13.82 -5.91 -11.24
N THR A 48 -14.66 -6.41 -10.34
CA THR A 48 -16.06 -6.74 -10.61
C THR A 48 -16.97 -5.78 -9.84
N LYS A 49 -18.23 -5.66 -10.27
CA LYS A 49 -19.20 -4.80 -9.60
C LYS A 49 -19.44 -5.25 -8.16
N CYS A 50 -19.74 -4.31 -7.28
CA CYS A 50 -20.15 -4.58 -5.91
C CYS A 50 -21.59 -4.09 -5.73
N GLU A 51 -22.39 -4.86 -5.00
CA GLU A 51 -23.81 -4.52 -4.74
C GLU A 51 -24.11 -4.61 -3.25
N LEU A 52 -24.97 -3.70 -2.78
CA LEU A 52 -25.52 -3.80 -1.44
C LEU A 52 -26.63 -4.84 -1.43
N THR A 53 -26.50 -5.79 -0.52
CA THR A 53 -27.51 -6.80 -0.23
C THR A 53 -28.01 -6.61 1.19
N MET A 54 -29.29 -6.91 1.42
CA MET A 54 -29.84 -6.96 2.77
C MET A 54 -30.20 -8.39 3.11
N ASP A 55 -29.61 -8.93 4.17
CA ASP A 55 -29.99 -10.22 4.71
C ASP A 55 -30.33 -10.06 6.19
N HIS A 56 -31.49 -10.56 6.60
CA HIS A 56 -32.00 -10.47 7.97
C HIS A 56 -32.00 -9.07 8.63
N GLY A 57 -31.98 -7.99 7.84
CA GLY A 57 -31.93 -6.60 8.34
C GLY A 57 -30.53 -6.01 8.42
N GLU A 58 -29.49 -6.80 8.15
CA GLU A 58 -28.11 -6.33 8.03
C GLU A 58 -27.81 -6.03 6.55
N THR A 59 -27.30 -4.83 6.30
CA THR A 59 -26.80 -4.47 4.96
C THR A 59 -25.36 -4.95 4.83
N SER A 60 -25.02 -5.54 3.69
CA SER A 60 -23.65 -5.94 3.40
C SER A 60 -23.29 -5.67 1.94
N LEU A 61 -22.04 -5.28 1.69
CA LEU A 61 -21.51 -5.07 0.35
C LEU A 61 -20.89 -6.36 -0.16
N VAL A 62 -21.43 -6.88 -1.26
CA VAL A 62 -21.01 -8.16 -1.83
C VAL A 62 -20.37 -7.93 -3.19
N LYS A 63 -19.19 -8.52 -3.39
CA LYS A 63 -18.56 -8.58 -4.72
C LYS A 63 -19.35 -9.52 -5.61
N THR A 64 -19.85 -8.99 -6.71
CA THR A 64 -20.53 -9.78 -7.73
C THR A 64 -19.49 -10.46 -8.64
N GLN A 65 -19.97 -11.36 -9.50
CA GLN A 65 -19.19 -11.89 -10.63
C GLN A 65 -19.39 -11.06 -11.91
N GLN A 66 -20.14 -9.96 -11.84
CA GLN A 66 -20.43 -9.13 -13.00
C GLN A 66 -19.25 -8.20 -13.31
N GLU A 67 -18.82 -8.23 -14.57
CA GLU A 67 -17.81 -7.31 -15.09
C GLU A 67 -18.40 -5.91 -15.34
N PHE A 68 -17.54 -4.89 -15.35
CA PHE A 68 -17.94 -3.56 -15.80
C PHE A 68 -18.11 -3.54 -17.33
N HIS A 69 -19.23 -3.02 -17.81
CA HIS A 69 -19.44 -2.76 -19.22
C HIS A 69 -19.40 -1.25 -19.50
N LEU A 70 -18.52 -0.80 -20.38
CA LEU A 70 -18.39 0.62 -20.74
C LEU A 70 -19.65 1.22 -21.38
N ALA A 71 -20.61 0.39 -21.80
CA ALA A 71 -21.88 0.85 -22.32
C ALA A 71 -22.85 1.28 -21.22
N ASP A 72 -22.58 0.91 -19.96
CA ASP A 72 -23.42 1.24 -18.80
C ASP A 72 -23.19 2.69 -18.33
N TYR A 73 -22.13 3.35 -18.80
CA TYR A 73 -21.74 4.69 -18.38
C TYR A 73 -21.47 5.58 -19.59
N ASP A 74 -22.03 6.79 -19.58
CA ASP A 74 -21.77 7.82 -20.59
C ASP A 74 -20.55 8.68 -20.23
N SER A 75 -20.31 8.88 -18.94
CA SER A 75 -19.25 9.74 -18.38
C SER A 75 -18.55 9.10 -17.19
N LEU A 76 -17.36 9.61 -16.86
CA LEU A 76 -16.64 9.20 -15.66
C LEU A 76 -17.49 9.42 -14.41
N ASP A 77 -18.17 10.56 -14.32
CA ASP A 77 -19.04 10.92 -13.20
C ASP A 77 -20.05 9.82 -12.83
N GLN A 78 -20.68 9.20 -13.84
CA GLN A 78 -21.62 8.10 -13.64
C GLN A 78 -20.94 6.84 -13.11
N PHE A 79 -19.76 6.50 -13.64
CA PHE A 79 -18.98 5.37 -13.14
C PHE A 79 -18.57 5.56 -11.68
N LEU A 80 -18.24 6.79 -11.26
CA LEU A 80 -17.77 7.04 -9.90
C LEU A 80 -18.79 6.74 -8.81
N SER A 81 -20.07 6.58 -9.15
CA SER A 81 -21.11 6.13 -8.22
C SER A 81 -21.07 4.64 -7.91
N GLU A 82 -20.31 3.85 -8.65
CA GLU A 82 -20.14 2.41 -8.41
C GLU A 82 -19.36 2.16 -7.11
N TYR A 83 -19.77 1.15 -6.34
CA TYR A 83 -19.09 0.74 -5.12
C TYR A 83 -17.75 0.08 -5.44
N ASN A 84 -16.70 0.43 -4.68
CA ASN A 84 -15.35 -0.11 -4.88
C ASN A 84 -15.06 -1.37 -4.02
N GLY A 85 -16.00 -1.77 -3.17
CA GLY A 85 -15.86 -2.94 -2.31
C GLY A 85 -15.23 -2.64 -0.94
N ILE A 86 -14.99 -1.37 -0.59
CA ILE A 86 -14.47 -0.96 0.71
C ILE A 86 -15.63 -0.63 1.67
N THR A 87 -15.51 -1.12 2.90
CA THR A 87 -16.50 -0.92 3.97
C THR A 87 -15.83 -0.48 5.26
N TYR A 88 -16.42 0.49 5.94
CA TYR A 88 -15.97 0.98 7.26
C TYR A 88 -17.06 0.83 8.30
N PRO A 89 -16.71 0.61 9.59
CA PRO A 89 -17.68 0.73 10.66
C PRO A 89 -18.28 2.15 10.66
N GLY A 90 -19.60 2.26 10.85
CA GLY A 90 -20.24 3.56 10.97
C GLY A 90 -19.74 4.33 12.20
N LEU A 91 -19.64 5.65 12.07
CA LEU A 91 -19.16 6.53 13.14
C LEU A 91 -20.29 6.97 14.10
N GLU A 92 -21.55 6.72 13.76
CA GLU A 92 -22.73 7.09 14.53
C GLU A 92 -23.39 5.83 15.12
N GLU A 93 -23.98 5.93 16.32
CA GLU A 93 -24.57 4.80 17.07
C GLU A 93 -25.70 4.06 16.31
N ASP A 94 -26.22 4.65 15.23
CA ASP A 94 -27.31 4.10 14.39
C ASP A 94 -26.87 3.73 12.95
N GLN A 95 -25.56 3.73 12.63
CA GLN A 95 -25.04 3.28 11.33
C GLN A 95 -24.14 2.06 11.50
N ASP A 96 -24.55 0.92 10.93
CA ASP A 96 -23.73 -0.31 11.00
C ASP A 96 -22.44 -0.16 10.17
N PHE A 97 -22.55 0.23 8.89
CA PHE A 97 -21.42 0.35 7.98
C PHE A 97 -21.57 1.50 6.97
N GLN A 98 -20.44 2.11 6.61
CA GLN A 98 -20.30 3.03 5.49
C GLN A 98 -19.64 2.30 4.30
N TYR A 99 -20.11 2.62 3.08
CA TYR A 99 -19.70 1.96 1.84
C TYR A 99 -19.11 2.97 0.88
N ASP A 100 -17.85 2.76 0.49
CA ASP A 100 -17.16 3.66 -0.42
C ASP A 100 -17.44 3.35 -1.88
N SER A 101 -17.39 4.41 -2.69
CA SER A 101 -17.50 4.34 -4.13
C SER A 101 -16.17 4.69 -4.79
N TYR A 102 -16.08 4.49 -6.10
CA TYR A 102 -14.91 4.95 -6.85
C TYR A 102 -14.72 6.47 -6.82
N ARG A 103 -15.74 7.25 -6.42
CA ARG A 103 -15.60 8.70 -6.19
C ARG A 103 -14.54 9.04 -5.17
N GLN A 104 -14.53 8.38 -4.01
CA GLN A 104 -13.56 8.64 -2.94
C GLN A 104 -12.13 8.35 -3.42
N GLU A 105 -11.93 7.23 -4.14
CA GLU A 105 -10.64 6.90 -4.74
C GLU A 105 -10.20 7.94 -5.77
N PHE A 106 -11.12 8.39 -6.63
CA PHE A 106 -10.84 9.40 -7.63
C PHE A 106 -10.45 10.75 -6.99
N GLU A 107 -11.17 11.18 -5.96
CA GLU A 107 -10.87 12.40 -5.21
C GLU A 107 -9.49 12.31 -4.55
N GLN A 108 -9.17 11.17 -3.92
CA GLN A 108 -7.85 10.93 -3.34
C GLN A 108 -6.73 10.90 -4.40
N LEU A 109 -6.97 10.25 -5.54
CA LEU A 109 -6.04 10.23 -6.68
C LEU A 109 -5.75 11.67 -7.15
N THR A 110 -6.81 12.46 -7.31
CA THR A 110 -6.72 13.85 -7.77
C THR A 110 -5.96 14.70 -6.77
N TYR A 111 -6.35 14.66 -5.50
CA TYR A 111 -5.71 15.43 -4.43
C TYR A 111 -4.24 15.06 -4.29
N THR A 112 -3.90 13.77 -4.32
CA THR A 112 -2.51 13.29 -4.26
C THR A 112 -1.69 13.83 -5.43
N TRP A 113 -2.26 13.85 -6.64
CA TRP A 113 -1.57 14.38 -7.81
C TRP A 113 -1.33 15.88 -7.70
N VAL A 114 -2.35 16.67 -7.31
CA VAL A 114 -2.21 18.12 -7.11
C VAL A 114 -1.17 18.43 -6.02
N TYR A 115 -1.20 17.66 -4.92
CA TYR A 115 -0.24 17.79 -3.84
C TYR A 115 1.20 17.52 -4.32
N GLN A 116 1.42 16.51 -5.17
CA GLN A 116 2.72 16.27 -5.79
C GLN A 116 3.17 17.43 -6.68
N GLN A 117 2.24 18.06 -7.41
CA GLN A 117 2.54 19.23 -8.23
C GLN A 117 2.91 20.45 -7.38
N PHE A 118 2.25 20.64 -6.24
CA PHE A 118 2.63 21.64 -5.25
C PHE A 118 4.07 21.42 -4.75
N TYR A 119 4.43 20.19 -4.35
CA TYR A 119 5.79 19.88 -3.91
C TYR A 119 6.83 20.11 -5.01
N ALA A 120 6.51 19.70 -6.23
CA ALA A 120 7.38 19.93 -7.38
C ALA A 120 7.54 21.43 -7.64
N PHE A 121 6.46 22.22 -7.52
CA PHE A 121 6.51 23.68 -7.65
C PHE A 121 7.42 24.31 -6.59
N VAL A 122 7.25 23.98 -5.31
CA VAL A 122 8.14 24.48 -4.23
C VAL A 122 9.60 24.15 -4.53
N ARG A 123 9.89 22.91 -4.92
CA ARG A 123 11.25 22.49 -5.25
C ARG A 123 11.82 23.27 -6.43
N ASP A 124 11.02 23.50 -7.48
CA ASP A 124 11.45 24.21 -8.68
C ASP A 124 11.62 25.73 -8.40
N SER A 125 10.85 26.29 -7.46
CA SER A 125 10.98 27.68 -6.98
C SER A 125 12.20 27.91 -6.09
N PHE A 126 12.67 26.87 -5.39
CA PHE A 126 13.80 26.94 -4.46
C PHE A 126 14.88 25.88 -4.78
N PRO A 127 15.51 25.93 -5.97
CA PRO A 127 16.43 24.88 -6.42
C PRO A 127 17.73 24.79 -5.60
N GLU A 128 18.08 25.86 -4.89
CA GLU A 128 19.27 25.96 -4.04
C GLU A 128 19.06 25.31 -2.64
N CYS A 129 17.82 24.94 -2.31
CA CYS A 129 17.48 24.31 -1.04
C CYS A 129 17.77 22.80 -1.08
N SER A 130 18.26 22.28 0.04
CA SER A 130 18.37 20.85 0.30
C SER A 130 16.99 20.19 0.46
N GLN A 131 16.97 18.86 0.49
CA GLN A 131 15.73 18.12 0.64
C GLN A 131 14.91 18.52 1.87
N GLN A 132 15.58 18.56 3.00
CA GLN A 132 14.97 18.87 4.27
C GLN A 132 14.43 20.32 4.32
N GLU A 133 15.08 21.24 3.60
CA GLU A 133 14.67 22.65 3.55
C GLU A 133 13.37 22.82 2.72
N TRP A 134 13.23 22.15 1.57
CA TRP A 134 11.96 22.24 0.83
C TRP A 134 10.81 21.52 1.55
N GLU A 135 11.07 20.41 2.24
CA GLU A 135 10.07 19.73 3.07
C GLU A 135 9.53 20.66 4.16
N GLN A 136 10.42 21.42 4.80
CA GLN A 136 10.04 22.39 5.81
C GLN A 136 9.25 23.58 5.23
N VAL A 137 9.58 24.04 4.02
CA VAL A 137 8.81 25.09 3.32
C VAL A 137 7.41 24.60 2.98
N CYS A 138 7.28 23.39 2.42
CA CYS A 138 5.98 22.77 2.15
C CYS A 138 5.15 22.69 3.43
N GLN A 139 5.73 22.17 4.51
CA GLN A 139 5.05 22.03 5.80
C GLN A 139 4.57 23.39 6.33
N THR A 140 5.44 24.41 6.30
CA THR A 140 5.08 25.75 6.76
C THR A 140 3.97 26.38 5.91
N ALA A 141 3.98 26.14 4.60
CA ALA A 141 2.95 26.63 3.70
C ALA A 141 1.60 25.91 3.90
N ILE A 142 1.62 24.61 4.20
CA ILE A 142 0.41 23.84 4.52
C ILE A 142 -0.17 24.28 5.86
N GLU A 143 0.68 24.43 6.88
CA GLU A 143 0.29 24.90 8.23
C GLU A 143 -0.32 26.31 8.21
N SER A 144 -0.02 27.13 7.21
CA SER A 144 -0.63 28.46 7.06
C SER A 144 -2.05 28.41 6.47
N TYR A 145 -2.64 27.22 6.26
CA TYR A 145 -3.96 26.92 5.67
C TYR A 145 -4.19 27.40 4.23
N GLN A 146 -3.50 28.45 3.79
CA GLN A 146 -3.64 29.02 2.45
C GLN A 146 -3.21 28.03 1.36
N ALA A 147 -2.09 27.31 1.57
CA ALA A 147 -1.64 26.33 0.58
C ALA A 147 -2.57 25.12 0.52
N ASP A 148 -3.02 24.62 1.68
CA ASP A 148 -3.97 23.50 1.72
C ASP A 148 -5.30 23.85 1.05
N GLN A 149 -5.83 25.06 1.30
CA GLN A 149 -7.02 25.56 0.61
C GLN A 149 -6.81 25.67 -0.90
N ALA A 150 -5.65 26.17 -1.35
CA ALA A 150 -5.33 26.27 -2.78
C ALA A 150 -5.22 24.89 -3.44
N ILE A 151 -4.59 23.92 -2.78
CA ILE A 151 -4.48 22.52 -3.25
C ILE A 151 -5.87 21.89 -3.35
N PHE A 152 -6.70 22.06 -2.31
CA PHE A 152 -8.06 21.53 -2.29
C PHE A 152 -8.92 22.12 -3.41
N GLN A 153 -8.91 23.44 -3.58
CA GLN A 153 -9.66 24.12 -4.65
C GLN A 153 -9.18 23.68 -6.03
N ALA A 154 -7.86 23.58 -6.22
CA ALA A 154 -7.29 23.12 -7.48
C ALA A 154 -7.69 21.67 -7.80
N ALA A 155 -7.71 20.78 -6.80
CA ALA A 155 -8.19 19.41 -6.96
C ALA A 155 -9.68 19.34 -7.35
N GLN A 156 -10.52 20.18 -6.76
CA GLN A 156 -11.94 20.28 -7.14
C GLN A 156 -12.12 20.75 -8.59
N GLN A 157 -11.48 21.86 -8.96
CA GLN A 157 -11.58 22.39 -10.33
C GLN A 157 -11.06 21.41 -11.38
N LEU A 158 -9.98 20.70 -11.05
CA LEU A 158 -9.40 19.70 -11.94
C LEU A 158 -10.33 18.48 -12.08
N SER A 159 -10.96 18.06 -10.98
CA SER A 159 -11.99 17.01 -11.00
C SER A 159 -13.15 17.39 -11.91
N GLU A 160 -13.72 18.58 -11.73
CA GLU A 160 -14.84 19.10 -12.54
C GLU A 160 -14.56 19.08 -14.05
N LYS A 161 -13.30 19.28 -14.46
CA LYS A 161 -12.90 19.21 -15.88
C LYS A 161 -12.88 17.80 -16.43
N ILE A 162 -12.65 16.79 -15.60
CA ILE A 162 -12.49 15.39 -16.02
C ILE A 162 -13.75 14.55 -15.82
N LEU A 163 -14.59 14.86 -14.83
CA LEU A 163 -15.88 14.19 -14.59
C LEU A 163 -16.77 14.01 -15.83
N PRO A 164 -16.93 15.02 -16.72
CA PRO A 164 -17.77 14.86 -17.92
C PRO A 164 -17.10 14.07 -19.05
N CYS A 165 -15.84 13.63 -18.89
CA CYS A 165 -15.15 12.89 -19.95
C CYS A 165 -15.84 11.56 -20.23
N ASN A 166 -15.92 11.22 -21.53
CA ASN A 166 -16.50 9.97 -21.96
C ASN A 166 -15.65 8.77 -21.54
N VAL A 167 -16.28 7.75 -20.94
CA VAL A 167 -15.57 6.57 -20.42
C VAL A 167 -14.89 5.74 -21.50
N LYS A 168 -15.43 5.68 -22.72
CA LYS A 168 -14.81 4.91 -23.80
C LYS A 168 -13.50 5.57 -24.23
N PHE A 169 -13.48 6.90 -24.30
CA PHE A 169 -12.25 7.65 -24.55
C PHE A 169 -11.20 7.42 -23.44
N LEU A 170 -11.60 7.57 -22.16
CA LEU A 170 -10.69 7.35 -21.03
C LEU A 170 -10.14 5.92 -21.00
N PHE A 171 -11.00 4.93 -21.24
CA PHE A 171 -10.59 3.53 -21.31
C PHE A 171 -9.53 3.32 -22.40
N GLU A 172 -9.81 3.78 -23.62
CA GLU A 172 -8.90 3.62 -24.75
C GLU A 172 -7.55 4.29 -24.53
N LEU A 173 -7.54 5.46 -23.88
CA LEU A 173 -6.33 6.20 -23.52
C LEU A 173 -5.48 5.45 -22.48
N GLY A 174 -6.12 4.78 -21.50
CA GLY A 174 -5.44 4.13 -20.38
C GLY A 174 -5.17 2.63 -20.52
N LYS A 175 -5.88 1.93 -21.41
CA LYS A 175 -5.96 0.45 -21.40
C LYS A 175 -4.63 -0.27 -21.53
N GLU A 176 -3.70 0.24 -22.34
CA GLU A 176 -2.44 -0.48 -22.57
C GLU A 176 -1.52 -0.39 -21.35
N ASN A 177 -1.45 0.77 -20.70
CA ASN A 177 -0.71 0.92 -19.44
C ASN A 177 -1.36 0.09 -18.33
N ALA A 178 -2.69 0.12 -18.22
CA ALA A 178 -3.44 -0.68 -17.24
C ALA A 178 -3.19 -2.19 -17.42
N LYS A 179 -3.20 -2.71 -18.66
CA LYS A 179 -2.89 -4.12 -18.96
C LYS A 179 -1.45 -4.48 -18.58
N ASN A 180 -0.49 -3.59 -18.86
CA ASN A 180 0.91 -3.83 -18.52
C ASN A 180 1.11 -3.88 -17.01
N GLN A 181 0.54 -2.91 -16.28
CA GLN A 181 0.52 -2.89 -14.81
C GLN A 181 -0.09 -4.19 -14.26
N TRP A 182 -1.24 -4.61 -14.77
CA TRP A 182 -1.89 -5.85 -14.33
C TRP A 182 -1.03 -7.09 -14.56
N LYS A 183 -0.42 -7.22 -15.75
CA LYS A 183 0.50 -8.32 -16.05
C LYS A 183 1.71 -8.36 -15.10
N GLU A 184 2.26 -7.20 -14.75
CA GLU A 184 3.36 -7.13 -13.79
C GLU A 184 2.93 -7.51 -12.38
N GLU A 185 1.75 -7.05 -11.93
CA GLU A 185 1.19 -7.45 -10.65
C GLU A 185 0.94 -8.96 -10.58
N GLN A 186 0.38 -9.56 -11.63
CA GLN A 186 0.18 -11.00 -11.71
C GLN A 186 1.51 -11.77 -11.63
N LYS A 187 2.55 -11.31 -12.36
CA LYS A 187 3.89 -11.89 -12.24
C LYS A 187 4.45 -11.76 -10.83
N LYS A 188 4.29 -10.61 -10.18
CA LYS A 188 4.73 -10.39 -8.79
C LYS A 188 3.96 -11.28 -7.81
N ARG A 189 2.65 -11.43 -7.96
CA ARG A 189 1.80 -12.32 -7.14
C ARG A 189 2.22 -13.78 -7.28
N HIS A 190 2.36 -14.27 -8.51
CA HIS A 190 2.85 -15.63 -8.76
C HIS A 190 4.24 -15.86 -8.19
N ARG A 191 5.14 -14.89 -8.32
CA ARG A 191 6.47 -14.98 -7.72
C ARG A 191 6.41 -15.07 -6.20
N ARG A 192 5.60 -14.23 -5.54
CA ARG A 192 5.41 -14.27 -4.08
C ARG A 192 4.82 -15.60 -3.62
N GLN A 193 3.77 -16.10 -4.29
CA GLN A 193 3.17 -17.40 -4.00
C GLN A 193 4.18 -18.54 -4.14
N TRP A 194 4.96 -18.54 -5.23
CA TRP A 194 6.01 -19.54 -5.45
C TRP A 194 7.10 -19.46 -4.38
N GLU A 195 7.52 -18.24 -3.99
CA GLU A 195 8.49 -18.02 -2.91
C GLU A 195 7.94 -18.50 -1.55
N GLU A 196 6.66 -18.25 -1.24
CA GLU A 196 5.98 -18.73 -0.04
C GLU A 196 5.85 -20.25 -0.01
N GLU A 197 5.42 -20.88 -1.11
CA GLU A 197 5.35 -22.35 -1.22
C GLU A 197 6.73 -23.00 -1.08
N ARG A 198 7.75 -22.38 -1.69
CA ARG A 198 9.14 -22.83 -1.55
C ARG A 198 9.62 -22.72 -0.10
N LYS A 199 9.36 -21.59 0.57
CA LYS A 199 9.69 -21.41 2.00
C LYS A 199 8.99 -22.45 2.87
N LYS A 200 7.69 -22.71 2.64
CA LYS A 200 6.94 -23.76 3.36
C LYS A 200 7.59 -25.13 3.22
N LYS A 201 7.94 -25.56 2.01
CA LYS A 201 8.63 -26.85 1.77
C LYS A 201 9.97 -26.95 2.50
N ILE A 202 10.78 -25.90 2.43
CA ILE A 202 12.08 -25.82 3.13
C ILE A 202 11.86 -25.97 4.64
N VAL A 203 10.87 -25.28 5.19
CA VAL A 203 10.55 -25.29 6.61
C VAL A 203 9.99 -26.64 7.07
N GLU A 204 9.17 -27.31 6.26
CA GLU A 204 8.69 -28.67 6.54
C GLU A 204 9.85 -29.68 6.60
N GLU A 205 10.79 -29.62 5.64
CA GLU A 205 11.99 -30.46 5.64
C GLU A 205 12.89 -30.17 6.84
N LEU A 206 13.08 -28.89 7.15
CA LEU A 206 13.86 -28.46 8.32
C LEU A 206 13.20 -28.94 9.62
N TRP A 207 11.88 -28.82 9.74
CA TRP A 207 11.14 -29.25 10.92
C TRP A 207 11.31 -30.75 11.17
N ARG A 208 11.27 -31.58 10.12
CA ARG A 208 11.58 -33.02 10.24
C ARG A 208 13.00 -33.27 10.77
N LYS A 209 13.98 -32.49 10.36
CA LYS A 209 15.36 -32.57 10.90
C LYS A 209 15.42 -32.16 12.36
N VAL A 210 14.70 -31.09 12.73
CA VAL A 210 14.57 -30.65 14.11
C VAL A 210 13.95 -31.75 14.97
N GLU A 211 12.84 -32.34 14.55
CA GLU A 211 12.17 -33.45 15.27
C GLU A 211 13.12 -34.64 15.46
N ALA A 212 13.81 -35.05 14.40
CA ALA A 212 14.76 -36.15 14.46
C ALA A 212 15.91 -35.87 15.44
N MET A 213 16.53 -34.69 15.38
CA MET A 213 17.62 -34.35 16.28
C MET A 213 17.17 -34.13 17.72
N TYR A 214 16.00 -33.52 17.92
CA TYR A 214 15.41 -33.35 19.24
C TYR A 214 15.13 -34.72 19.87
N TYR A 215 14.56 -35.67 19.12
CA TYR A 215 14.34 -37.03 19.57
C TYR A 215 15.65 -37.77 19.87
N LEU A 216 16.68 -37.64 19.02
CA LEU A 216 17.98 -38.25 19.29
C LEU A 216 18.63 -37.72 20.58
N LYS A 217 18.43 -36.45 20.92
CA LYS A 217 19.05 -35.79 22.07
C LYS A 217 18.27 -36.00 23.37
N TYR A 218 16.95 -36.04 23.30
CA TYR A 218 16.07 -36.05 24.47
C TYR A 218 15.16 -37.27 24.57
N THR A 219 15.18 -38.17 23.59
CA THR A 219 14.33 -39.39 23.50
C THR A 219 12.82 -39.12 23.53
N GLU A 220 12.42 -37.88 23.23
CA GLU A 220 11.05 -37.37 23.26
C GLU A 220 10.77 -36.55 22.00
N GLN A 221 9.49 -36.37 21.65
CA GLN A 221 9.10 -35.47 20.56
C GLN A 221 9.06 -34.01 21.04
N PRO A 222 9.34 -33.02 20.16
CA PRO A 222 9.15 -31.62 20.52
C PRO A 222 7.69 -31.35 20.95
N PRO A 223 7.47 -30.52 21.98
CA PRO A 223 6.12 -30.18 22.39
C PRO A 223 5.35 -29.47 21.24
N PRO A 224 4.01 -29.55 21.26
CA PRO A 224 3.18 -28.94 20.22
C PRO A 224 3.35 -27.42 20.14
N LYS A 225 3.70 -26.78 21.26
CA LYS A 225 4.05 -25.36 21.33
C LYS A 225 5.29 -25.16 22.20
N ILE A 226 6.31 -24.51 21.64
CA ILE A 226 7.59 -24.24 22.29
C ILE A 226 7.52 -22.84 22.90
N ASN A 227 7.61 -22.78 24.23
CA ASN A 227 7.71 -21.54 24.98
C ASN A 227 9.18 -21.14 25.17
N LYS A 228 9.42 -19.97 25.78
CA LYS A 228 10.77 -19.44 25.99
C LYS A 228 11.70 -20.37 26.79
N ILE A 229 11.21 -20.99 27.85
CA ILE A 229 12.00 -21.87 28.72
C ILE A 229 12.43 -23.11 27.92
N GLU A 230 11.48 -23.75 27.25
CA GLU A 230 11.74 -24.91 26.40
C GLU A 230 12.69 -24.55 25.24
N TYR A 231 12.52 -23.35 24.68
CA TYR A 231 13.38 -22.83 23.64
C TYR A 231 14.83 -22.72 24.12
N GLU A 232 15.09 -22.06 25.24
CA GLU A 232 16.44 -21.81 25.74
C GLU A 232 17.17 -23.11 26.16
N HIS A 233 16.45 -24.04 26.80
CA HIS A 233 17.07 -25.23 27.39
C HIS A 233 17.18 -26.43 26.46
N ARG A 234 16.24 -26.61 25.53
CA ARG A 234 16.16 -27.84 24.71
C ARG A 234 16.13 -27.55 23.22
N PHE A 235 15.38 -26.55 22.77
CA PHE A 235 15.24 -26.30 21.32
C PHE A 235 16.44 -25.56 20.70
N LEU A 236 16.93 -24.50 21.34
CA LEU A 236 18.06 -23.71 20.86
C LEU A 236 19.35 -24.54 20.73
N PRO A 237 19.69 -25.45 21.66
CA PRO A 237 20.79 -26.40 21.44
C PRO A 237 20.63 -27.22 20.17
N VAL A 238 19.41 -27.69 19.85
CA VAL A 238 19.14 -28.43 18.60
C VAL A 238 19.34 -27.55 17.37
N LEU A 239 18.90 -26.29 17.41
CA LEU A 239 19.14 -25.35 16.31
C LEU A 239 20.64 -25.08 16.10
N LYS A 240 21.41 -24.91 17.17
CA LYS A 240 22.88 -24.74 17.10
C LYS A 240 23.58 -25.95 16.50
N ASP A 241 23.11 -27.15 16.82
CA ASP A 241 23.63 -28.39 16.24
C ASP A 241 23.32 -28.47 14.73
N LEU A 242 22.13 -28.02 14.29
CA LEU A 242 21.80 -27.96 12.85
C LEU A 242 22.70 -26.99 12.09
N ILE A 243 22.97 -25.83 12.70
CA ILE A 243 23.86 -24.81 12.13
C ILE A 243 25.29 -25.37 12.01
N SER A 244 25.78 -26.03 13.07
CA SER A 244 27.09 -26.69 13.08
C SER A 244 27.19 -27.79 12.00
N ASN A 245 26.06 -28.42 11.65
CA ASN A 245 25.95 -29.42 10.60
C ASN A 245 25.67 -28.82 9.19
N GLY A 246 25.84 -27.51 9.02
CA GLY A 246 25.80 -26.84 7.72
C GLY A 246 24.42 -26.31 7.28
N VAL A 247 23.41 -26.32 8.16
CA VAL A 247 22.15 -25.63 7.87
C VAL A 247 22.36 -24.12 8.03
N GLN A 248 22.04 -23.37 6.98
CA GLN A 248 22.20 -21.92 6.97
C GLN A 248 21.27 -21.25 8.00
N VAL A 249 21.77 -20.21 8.67
CA VAL A 249 21.01 -19.50 9.71
C VAL A 249 19.74 -18.87 9.13
N GLU A 250 19.81 -18.36 7.90
CA GLU A 250 18.68 -17.85 7.13
C GLU A 250 17.55 -18.89 7.05
N THR A 251 17.92 -20.16 6.87
CA THR A 251 16.96 -21.27 6.77
C THR A 251 16.34 -21.59 8.12
N ILE A 252 17.10 -21.47 9.23
CA ILE A 252 16.57 -21.62 10.59
C ILE A 252 15.58 -20.49 10.91
N CYS A 253 15.89 -19.25 10.53
CA CYS A 253 15.01 -18.10 10.76
C CYS A 253 13.63 -18.27 10.11
N LEU A 254 13.53 -19.01 9.00
CA LEU A 254 12.24 -19.32 8.37
C LEU A 254 11.27 -20.11 9.27
N LEU A 255 11.76 -20.81 10.31
CA LEU A 255 10.88 -21.45 11.31
C LEU A 255 10.02 -20.40 12.04
N GLY A 256 10.59 -19.24 12.35
CA GLY A 256 9.89 -18.12 12.98
C GLY A 256 8.86 -17.50 12.03
N GLU A 257 9.18 -17.40 10.74
CA GLU A 257 8.27 -16.81 9.74
C GLU A 257 7.11 -17.75 9.36
N CYS A 258 7.41 -19.02 9.04
CA CYS A 258 6.46 -19.92 8.39
C CYS A 258 5.85 -20.95 9.35
N TYR A 259 6.45 -21.16 10.52
CA TYR A 259 6.03 -22.14 11.52
C TYR A 259 5.72 -21.50 12.88
N TRP A 260 5.41 -20.20 12.88
CA TRP A 260 5.16 -19.37 14.07
C TRP A 260 4.16 -19.97 15.06
N PHE A 261 3.16 -20.71 14.57
CA PHE A 261 2.13 -21.36 15.39
C PHE A 261 2.69 -22.43 16.35
N ARG A 262 3.89 -22.97 16.08
CA ARG A 262 4.61 -23.92 16.96
C ARG A 262 5.35 -23.23 18.09
N PHE A 263 5.38 -21.90 18.13
CA PHE A 263 6.19 -21.12 19.07
C PHE A 263 5.33 -20.09 19.82
N SER A 264 5.81 -19.63 20.98
CA SER A 264 5.29 -18.37 21.56
C SER A 264 5.84 -17.18 20.79
N GLU A 265 5.13 -16.04 20.80
CA GLU A 265 5.55 -14.81 20.10
C GLU A 265 6.98 -14.37 20.45
N SER A 266 7.36 -14.50 21.73
CA SER A 266 8.72 -14.24 22.19
C SER A 266 9.78 -15.14 21.56
N VAL A 267 9.45 -16.41 21.30
CA VAL A 267 10.34 -17.37 20.66
C VAL A 267 10.39 -17.14 19.15
N VAL A 268 9.28 -16.76 18.52
CA VAL A 268 9.26 -16.31 17.12
C VAL A 268 10.25 -15.17 16.94
N ALA A 269 10.19 -14.14 17.79
CA ALA A 269 11.13 -13.03 17.74
C ALA A 269 12.59 -13.46 17.97
N MET A 270 12.84 -14.42 18.85
CA MET A 270 14.20 -14.94 19.08
C MET A 270 14.75 -15.71 17.88
N ILE A 271 13.94 -16.55 17.24
CA ILE A 271 14.33 -17.33 16.06
C ILE A 271 14.57 -16.41 14.86
N SER A 272 13.67 -15.45 14.63
CA SER A 272 13.80 -14.49 13.52
C SER A 272 15.02 -13.56 13.68
N ASN A 273 15.51 -13.36 14.90
CA ASN A 273 16.69 -12.53 15.21
C ASN A 273 17.98 -13.33 15.43
N LEU A 274 18.03 -14.63 15.07
CA LEU A 274 19.26 -15.41 15.22
C LEU A 274 20.44 -14.83 14.41
N GLN A 275 20.17 -14.13 13.31
CA GLN A 275 21.20 -13.46 12.50
C GLN A 275 21.89 -12.29 13.22
N THR A 276 21.17 -11.52 14.05
CA THR A 276 21.74 -10.41 14.82
C THR A 276 22.48 -10.88 16.07
N ALA A 277 22.21 -12.11 16.54
CA ALA A 277 22.90 -12.74 17.66
C ALA A 277 24.25 -13.39 17.28
N ASN A 278 24.58 -13.52 15.99
CA ASN A 278 25.83 -14.13 15.48
C ASN A 278 27.10 -13.31 15.73
N GLY A 279 27.03 -12.23 16.52
CA GLY A 279 28.22 -11.61 17.12
C GLY A 279 28.87 -12.46 18.22
N ASN A 280 28.21 -13.52 18.71
CA ASN A 280 28.67 -14.36 19.83
C ASN A 280 28.27 -15.86 19.71
N LEU A 281 28.34 -16.46 18.52
CA LEU A 281 28.25 -17.92 18.34
C LEU A 281 29.51 -18.47 17.67
#